data_AF-A0A1X7RJU8-F1
#
_entry.id   AF-A0A1X7RJU8-F1
#
_cell.length_a   1.000
_cell.length_b   1.000
_cell.length_c   1.000
_cell.angle_alpha   90.00
_cell.angle_beta   90.00
_cell.angle_gamma   90.00
#
_symmetry.space_group_name_H-M   'P 1'
#
loop_
_entity.id
_entity.type
_entity.pdbx_description
1 polymer ?
#
loop_
_entity_poly.entity_id
_entity_poly.type
_entity_poly.pdbx_seq_one_letter_code
_entity_poly.pdbx_strand_id
1 'polypeptide(L)'
;MEPSIQLLPIIPYSPYTDSLALQPAWVFRKMANNDAGQAACEQYAKGTVLPLTIGTGPASRNVDAKIIRAHVPFTMSCVLTVELPGTAIGDSNQPTQAILKLYDRRFAAQLRKDEGGDECWSPEIENEFAKFVASGEAAQFVSKLRDDDDFEEPEEGLGKQVPCLYATVSIYLASDAPARPGLDSSTEFGVVKGLLLEYVPGPTLTEMPDVIPKESWQGIVDQAVGVVRAYSHLGILNKDVRCSNFVINESVPDGDERRVMMVDFGLCEFRPEGMKDEEWGRKKCTKDEEGAVGAVMKTRLAKKSFELRYESSSTWSAFAETEEEYNKGREELKRQGKLLVVTREEWRRMNKEGTRRDDVAYEVHISLMSRGKSAADSLLD
;
A
#
# COMPACT_ATOMS: atom_id res chain seq x y z
N MET A 1 29.39 -23.32 6.81
CA MET A 1 28.76 -22.57 7.91
C MET A 1 28.13 -21.37 7.27
N GLU A 2 26.89 -21.54 6.82
CA GLU A 2 26.12 -20.50 6.15
C GLU A 2 25.43 -19.63 7.21
N PRO A 3 25.33 -18.30 7.01
CA PRO A 3 24.67 -17.42 7.95
C PRO A 3 23.15 -17.56 7.81
N SER A 4 22.49 -17.98 8.89
CA SER A 4 21.03 -17.99 9.04
C SER A 4 20.49 -16.57 9.04
N ILE A 5 19.59 -16.25 8.11
CA ILE A 5 18.88 -14.97 8.05
C ILE A 5 17.57 -15.12 8.82
N GLN A 6 17.41 -14.37 9.91
CA GLN A 6 16.16 -14.28 10.68
C GLN A 6 15.26 -13.19 10.07
N LEU A 7 14.05 -13.56 9.63
CA LEU A 7 13.04 -12.64 9.11
C LEU A 7 11.95 -12.38 10.17
N LEU A 8 11.42 -11.15 10.18
CA LEU A 8 10.42 -10.64 11.13
C LEU A 8 9.00 -10.79 10.56
N PRO A 9 7.96 -10.95 11.41
CA PRO A 9 6.62 -11.33 10.99
C PRO A 9 5.85 -10.18 10.31
N ILE A 10 5.13 -10.52 9.25
CA ILE A 10 4.24 -9.65 8.49
C ILE A 10 2.80 -10.02 8.86
N ILE A 11 2.08 -9.09 9.49
CA ILE A 11 0.72 -9.28 9.98
C ILE A 11 -0.28 -9.36 8.81
N PRO A 12 -1.22 -10.32 8.79
CA PRO A 12 -2.27 -10.39 7.80
C PRO A 12 -3.35 -9.32 8.04
N TYR A 13 -3.50 -8.38 7.10
CA TYR A 13 -4.65 -7.47 7.05
C TYR A 13 -5.81 -8.16 6.35
N SER A 14 -6.89 -8.52 7.07
CA SER A 14 -8.16 -9.05 6.52
C SER A 14 -9.18 -7.92 6.38
N PRO A 15 -9.79 -7.63 5.20
CA PRO A 15 -10.71 -6.52 5.04
C PRO A 15 -12.18 -6.92 5.27
N TYR A 16 -12.50 -8.18 5.60
CA TYR A 16 -13.87 -8.62 5.75
C TYR A 16 -14.01 -9.77 6.76
N THR A 17 -13.83 -9.47 8.05
CA THR A 17 -14.56 -10.17 9.12
C THR A 17 -14.74 -9.21 10.30
N ASP A 18 -16.01 -8.93 10.60
CA ASP A 18 -16.57 -8.39 11.84
C ASP A 18 -16.20 -6.99 12.31
N SER A 19 -17.05 -6.04 11.92
CA SER A 19 -17.48 -4.98 12.84
C SER A 19 -18.11 -5.62 14.08
N LEU A 20 -17.62 -5.23 15.27
CA LEU A 20 -18.23 -5.32 16.63
C LEU A 20 -17.38 -6.09 17.65
N ALA A 21 -16.29 -5.47 18.08
CA ALA A 21 -15.78 -5.45 19.47
C ALA A 21 -14.43 -4.74 19.41
N LEU A 22 -14.27 -3.45 19.73
CA LEU A 22 -14.53 -2.82 21.02
C LEU A 22 -14.56 -1.29 20.79
N GLN A 23 -15.69 -0.65 21.07
CA GLN A 23 -15.75 0.76 21.48
C GLN A 23 -16.01 0.72 23.00
N PRO A 24 -15.38 1.57 23.83
CA PRO A 24 -15.91 2.93 23.98
C PRO A 24 -14.88 4.02 24.38
N ALA A 25 -15.02 5.25 23.85
CA ALA A 25 -15.65 6.38 24.55
C ALA A 25 -15.15 7.81 24.11
N TRP A 26 -16.13 8.73 23.91
CA TRP A 26 -16.09 10.22 23.85
C TRP A 26 -15.53 10.88 22.56
N VAL A 27 -16.28 11.61 21.70
CA VAL A 27 -17.17 12.81 21.78
C VAL A 27 -16.43 14.16 21.89
N PHE A 28 -16.38 14.87 20.76
CA PHE A 28 -16.16 16.31 20.51
C PHE A 28 -15.08 17.08 21.30
N ARG A 29 -14.03 17.51 20.59
CA ARG A 29 -13.57 18.91 20.64
C ARG A 29 -12.91 19.36 19.35
N LYS A 30 -13.58 20.28 18.67
CA LYS A 30 -13.02 21.14 17.62
C LYS A 30 -11.96 22.06 18.24
N MET A 31 -10.86 22.28 17.51
CA MET A 31 -9.71 23.18 17.74
C MET A 31 -8.48 22.56 18.44
N ALA A 32 -7.41 22.36 17.68
CA ALA A 32 -6.12 23.01 17.91
C ALA A 32 -5.22 22.90 16.65
N ASN A 33 -4.42 23.95 16.45
CA ASN A 33 -3.62 24.27 15.27
C ASN A 33 -2.62 23.19 14.80
N ASN A 34 -2.81 22.75 13.56
CA ASN A 34 -1.93 22.77 12.38
C ASN A 34 -0.39 22.93 12.41
N ASP A 35 0.33 22.91 13.54
CA ASP A 35 1.79 23.09 13.51
C ASP A 35 2.59 21.77 13.59
N ALA A 36 2.04 20.75 14.26
CA ALA A 36 2.75 19.48 14.51
C ALA A 36 2.92 18.59 13.26
N GLY A 37 1.92 18.54 12.37
CA GLY A 37 2.00 17.81 11.11
C GLY A 37 2.97 18.43 10.10
N GLN A 38 3.23 19.73 10.22
CA GLN A 38 4.14 20.47 9.34
C GLN A 38 5.60 20.34 9.79
N ALA A 39 5.87 20.41 11.11
CA ALA A 39 7.20 20.16 11.68
C ALA A 39 7.68 18.71 11.48
N ALA A 40 6.76 17.72 11.53
CA ALA A 40 7.09 16.33 11.23
C ALA A 40 7.59 16.17 9.77
N CYS A 41 7.03 16.92 8.82
CA CYS A 41 7.46 16.90 7.41
C CYS A 41 8.90 17.43 7.23
N GLU A 42 9.38 18.31 8.12
CA GLU A 42 10.76 18.83 8.09
C GLU A 42 11.80 17.74 8.41
N GLN A 43 11.47 16.79 9.28
CA GLN A 43 12.38 15.70 9.64
C GLN A 43 12.75 14.83 8.43
N TYR A 44 11.82 14.66 7.49
CA TYR A 44 12.06 13.91 6.25
C TYR A 44 12.24 14.83 5.03
N ALA A 45 12.62 16.09 5.26
CA ALA A 45 12.91 17.02 4.18
C ALA A 45 14.12 16.58 3.35
N LYS A 46 14.11 16.98 2.07
CA LYS A 46 15.24 16.80 1.17
C LYS A 46 16.50 17.46 1.75
N GLY A 47 17.60 16.73 1.73
CA GLY A 47 18.91 17.17 2.22
C GLY A 47 19.20 16.76 3.66
N THR A 48 18.19 16.37 4.43
CA THR A 48 18.39 15.83 5.79
C THR A 48 19.20 14.54 5.73
N VAL A 49 20.13 14.37 6.69
CA VAL A 49 20.92 13.14 6.86
C VAL A 49 20.32 12.37 8.03
N LEU A 50 19.92 11.14 7.77
CA LEU A 50 19.36 10.22 8.74
C LEU A 50 20.44 9.21 9.18
N PRO A 51 20.76 9.10 10.47
CA PRO A 51 21.57 8.00 10.98
C PRO A 51 20.72 6.72 10.99
N LEU A 52 21.12 5.74 10.19
CA LEU A 52 20.45 4.44 10.07
C LEU A 52 21.30 3.36 10.74
N THR A 53 20.66 2.49 11.52
CA THR A 53 21.25 1.21 11.90
C THR A 53 20.74 0.15 10.93
N ILE A 54 21.62 -0.41 10.11
CA ILE A 54 21.33 -1.43 9.10
C ILE A 54 21.56 -2.83 9.69
N GLY A 55 20.59 -3.72 9.51
CA GLY A 55 20.64 -5.11 9.97
C GLY A 55 20.18 -5.32 11.42
N THR A 56 20.22 -6.56 11.88
CA THR A 56 19.83 -6.96 13.24
C THR A 56 21.01 -7.58 14.00
N GLY A 57 21.02 -7.42 15.32
CA GLY A 57 22.00 -8.08 16.20
C GLY A 57 23.44 -7.55 16.09
N PRO A 58 24.45 -8.37 16.43
CA PRO A 58 25.86 -7.95 16.55
C PRO A 58 26.49 -7.50 15.22
N ALA A 59 25.92 -7.88 14.08
CA ALA A 59 26.38 -7.51 12.75
C ALA A 59 25.78 -6.18 12.26
N SER A 60 24.97 -5.51 13.08
CA SER A 60 24.39 -4.22 12.73
C SER A 60 25.46 -3.16 12.56
N ARG A 61 25.23 -2.26 11.60
CA ARG A 61 26.16 -1.16 11.28
C ARG A 61 25.42 0.16 11.18
N ASN A 62 26.09 1.23 11.59
CA ASN A 62 25.55 2.58 11.46
C ASN A 62 26.01 3.21 10.15
N VAL A 63 25.05 3.81 9.44
CA VAL A 63 25.26 4.42 8.14
C VAL A 63 24.45 5.70 8.07
N ASP A 64 25.08 6.78 7.65
CA ASP A 64 24.39 8.03 7.35
C ASP A 64 23.78 7.98 5.96
N ALA A 65 22.47 8.19 5.88
CA ALA A 65 21.72 8.21 4.64
C ALA A 65 21.15 9.61 4.39
N LYS A 66 21.49 10.21 3.25
CA LYS A 66 21.00 11.54 2.88
C LYS A 66 19.70 11.43 2.10
N ILE A 67 18.66 12.15 2.53
CA ILE A 67 17.37 12.19 1.83
C ILE A 67 17.52 12.99 0.54
N ILE A 68 17.29 12.32 -0.59
CA ILE A 68 17.28 12.94 -1.92
C ILE A 68 15.87 13.41 -2.27
N ARG A 69 14.85 12.64 -1.89
CA ARG A 69 13.44 12.93 -2.15
C ARG A 69 12.53 12.25 -1.13
N ALA A 70 11.53 12.97 -0.66
CA ALA A 70 10.38 12.40 0.05
C ALA A 70 9.21 12.18 -0.93
N HIS A 71 8.55 11.03 -0.86
CA HIS A 71 7.39 10.71 -1.68
C HIS A 71 6.11 10.93 -0.87
N VAL A 72 5.62 12.17 -0.91
CA VAL A 72 4.42 12.61 -0.17
C VAL A 72 3.17 12.58 -1.05
N PRO A 73 1.96 12.44 -0.46
CA PRO A 73 1.69 12.29 0.97
C PRO A 73 2.09 10.91 1.51
N PHE A 74 2.56 10.87 2.76
CA PHE A 74 2.76 9.60 3.47
C PHE A 74 1.40 9.07 3.93
N THR A 75 1.15 7.79 3.71
CA THR A 75 -0.14 7.14 4.03
C THR A 75 0.04 6.13 5.15
N MET A 76 0.79 5.07 4.87
CA MET A 76 1.07 3.93 5.75
C MET A 76 2.54 3.88 6.20
N SER A 77 3.41 4.50 5.41
CA SER A 77 4.85 4.54 5.65
C SER A 77 5.44 5.81 5.02
N CYS A 78 6.57 6.26 5.53
CA CYS A 78 7.35 7.32 4.90
C CYS A 78 8.25 6.67 3.84
N VAL A 79 7.98 6.94 2.57
CA VAL A 79 8.80 6.44 1.46
C VAL A 79 9.76 7.55 1.03
N LEU A 80 11.05 7.27 1.13
CA LEU A 80 12.13 8.21 0.85
C LEU A 80 13.08 7.60 -0.17
N THR A 81 13.54 8.40 -1.15
CA THR A 81 14.75 8.07 -1.90
C THR A 81 15.93 8.66 -1.13
N VAL A 82 16.89 7.81 -0.78
CA VAL A 82 18.08 8.17 -0.02
C VAL A 82 19.34 7.83 -0.79
N GLU A 83 20.42 8.54 -0.50
CA GLU A 83 21.77 8.26 -0.96
C GLU A 83 22.63 7.86 0.24
N LEU A 84 23.38 6.77 0.09
CA LEU A 84 24.21 6.17 1.12
C LEU A 84 25.54 5.71 0.50
N PRO A 85 26.62 5.52 1.28
CA PRO A 85 27.86 4.95 0.78
C PRO A 85 27.60 3.60 0.10
N GLY A 86 28.17 3.34 -1.07
CA GLY A 86 27.94 2.06 -1.77
C GLY A 86 28.34 0.84 -0.96
N THR A 87 29.36 0.98 -0.10
CA THR A 87 29.83 -0.04 0.86
C THR A 87 28.79 -0.43 1.91
N ALA A 88 27.73 0.38 2.08
CA ALA A 88 26.65 0.13 3.03
C ALA A 88 25.58 -0.84 2.52
N ILE A 89 25.57 -1.17 1.24
CA ILE A 89 24.61 -2.13 0.63
C ILE A 89 25.23 -3.06 -0.41
N GLY A 90 26.47 -2.81 -0.84
CA GLY A 90 27.26 -3.68 -1.71
C GLY A 90 28.74 -3.36 -1.62
N ASP A 91 29.51 -3.66 -2.66
CA ASP A 91 30.97 -3.45 -2.69
C ASP A 91 31.41 -2.23 -3.51
N SER A 92 30.47 -1.32 -3.82
CA SER A 92 30.76 -0.11 -4.59
C SER A 92 31.40 0.98 -3.73
N ASN A 93 32.45 1.60 -4.23
CA ASN A 93 33.05 2.79 -3.62
C ASN A 93 32.30 4.09 -3.96
N GLN A 94 31.30 4.04 -4.85
CA GLN A 94 30.46 5.20 -5.19
C GLN A 94 29.20 5.23 -4.33
N PRO A 95 28.65 6.42 -4.01
CA PRO A 95 27.35 6.53 -3.37
C PRO A 95 26.27 5.83 -4.22
N THR A 96 25.38 5.12 -3.54
CA THR A 96 24.28 4.38 -4.17
C THR A 96 22.96 4.94 -3.68
N GLN A 97 21.98 5.03 -4.57
CA GLN A 97 20.61 5.39 -4.22
C GLN A 97 19.81 4.15 -3.79
N ALA A 98 18.96 4.32 -2.79
CA ALA A 98 18.03 3.29 -2.32
C ALA A 98 16.67 3.89 -1.98
N ILE A 99 15.65 3.03 -1.89
CA ILE A 99 14.36 3.38 -1.29
C ILE A 99 14.40 3.00 0.18
N LEU A 100 14.13 3.98 1.05
CA LEU A 100 13.98 3.82 2.47
C LEU A 100 12.49 3.94 2.82
N LYS A 101 11.87 2.83 3.25
CA LYS A 101 10.47 2.77 3.70
C LYS A 101 10.44 2.71 5.22
N LEU A 102 10.03 3.78 5.88
CA LEU A 102 9.97 3.87 7.35
C LEU A 102 8.54 3.73 7.86
N TYR A 103 8.35 2.86 8.83
CA TYR A 103 7.07 2.68 9.54
C TYR A 103 7.00 3.61 10.75
N ASP A 104 7.13 4.90 10.47
CA ASP A 104 7.03 5.94 11.48
C ASP A 104 5.56 6.23 11.77
N ARG A 105 5.08 5.75 12.92
CA ARG A 105 3.69 5.89 13.36
C ARG A 105 3.19 7.34 13.35
N ARG A 106 4.07 8.34 13.46
CA ARG A 106 3.68 9.76 13.40
C ARG A 106 3.08 10.14 12.04
N PHE A 107 3.44 9.43 10.97
CA PHE A 107 3.00 9.69 9.61
C PHE A 107 2.02 8.64 9.05
N ALA A 108 1.57 7.70 9.87
CA ALA A 108 0.62 6.65 9.49
C ALA A 108 -0.84 7.16 9.46
N ALA A 109 -1.10 8.25 8.73
CA ALA A 109 -2.39 8.92 8.70
C ALA A 109 -3.52 8.04 8.14
N GLN A 110 -3.22 7.27 7.10
CA GLN A 110 -4.20 6.35 6.50
C GLN A 110 -4.52 5.21 7.46
N LEU A 111 -3.52 4.65 8.14
CA LEU A 111 -3.75 3.59 9.14
C LEU A 111 -4.65 4.08 10.27
N ARG A 112 -4.39 5.29 10.80
CA ARG A 112 -5.28 5.87 11.84
C ARG A 112 -6.70 6.05 11.32
N LYS A 113 -6.86 6.54 10.09
CA LYS A 113 -8.17 6.68 9.45
C LYS A 113 -8.91 5.35 9.35
N ASP A 114 -8.22 4.31 8.87
CA ASP A 114 -8.80 2.99 8.62
C ASP A 114 -9.23 2.31 9.92
N GLU A 115 -8.50 2.57 11.01
CA GLU A 115 -8.85 2.11 12.37
C GLU A 115 -9.81 3.07 13.13
N GLY A 116 -10.38 4.06 12.44
CA GLY A 116 -11.35 5.01 13.00
C GLY A 116 -10.78 6.04 13.99
N GLY A 117 -9.45 6.24 13.98
CA GLY A 117 -8.73 7.24 14.76
C GLY A 117 -8.47 8.56 13.99
N ASP A 118 -7.85 9.52 14.67
CA ASP A 118 -7.53 10.82 14.09
C ASP A 118 -6.46 10.71 12.99
N GLU A 119 -6.75 11.23 11.78
CA GLU A 119 -5.77 11.22 10.68
C GLU A 119 -4.48 11.98 11.04
N CYS A 120 -4.63 13.10 11.77
CA CYS A 120 -3.52 13.93 12.20
C CYS A 120 -2.84 13.36 13.44
N TRP A 121 -1.50 13.30 13.41
CA TRP A 121 -0.74 13.00 14.61
C TRP A 121 -0.73 14.19 15.57
N SER A 122 -0.74 13.89 16.87
CA SER A 122 -0.63 14.87 17.95
C SER A 122 0.25 14.36 19.10
N PRO A 123 0.82 15.27 19.91
CA PRO A 123 1.53 14.90 21.13
C PRO A 123 0.69 14.08 22.12
N GLU A 124 -0.64 14.25 22.11
CA GLU A 124 -1.57 13.49 22.95
C GLU A 124 -1.61 12.02 22.54
N ILE A 125 -1.72 11.73 21.24
CA ILE A 125 -1.65 10.36 20.68
C ILE A 125 -0.32 9.70 21.08
N GLU A 126 0.79 10.44 21.00
CA GLU A 126 2.09 9.95 21.41
C GLU A 126 2.17 9.62 22.91
N ASN A 127 1.49 10.41 23.75
CA ASN A 127 1.45 10.18 25.19
C ASN A 127 0.57 8.97 25.56
N GLU A 128 -0.53 8.75 24.84
CA GLU A 128 -1.35 7.53 24.99
C GLU A 128 -0.59 6.28 24.57
N PHE A 129 0.11 6.35 23.43
CA PHE A 129 1.00 5.28 22.99
C PHE A 129 2.08 4.96 24.05
N ALA A 130 2.73 5.99 24.62
CA ALA A 130 3.73 5.80 25.66
C ALA A 130 3.15 5.11 26.92
N LYS A 131 1.91 5.43 27.31
CA LYS A 131 1.23 4.75 28.41
C LYS A 131 0.93 3.28 28.10
N PHE A 132 0.47 2.99 26.87
CA PHE A 132 0.21 1.62 26.39
C PHE A 132 1.47 0.76 26.32
N VAL A 133 2.61 1.37 25.97
CA VAL A 133 3.92 0.69 26.04
C VAL A 133 4.31 0.46 27.50
N ALA A 134 4.21 1.49 28.35
CA ALA A 134 4.58 1.40 29.76
C ALA A 134 3.71 0.42 30.57
N SER A 135 2.46 0.17 30.15
CA SER A 135 1.58 -0.82 30.79
C SER A 135 1.97 -2.26 30.48
N GLY A 136 2.84 -2.49 29.49
CA GLY A 136 3.23 -3.82 29.00
C GLY A 136 2.18 -4.45 28.07
N GLU A 137 1.06 -3.80 27.83
CA GLU A 137 0.02 -4.28 26.91
C GLU A 137 0.51 -4.32 25.46
N ALA A 138 1.37 -3.37 25.06
CA ALA A 138 2.03 -3.38 23.75
C ALA A 138 2.84 -4.66 23.50
N ALA A 139 3.60 -5.12 24.50
CA ALA A 139 4.39 -6.34 24.39
C ALA A 139 3.51 -7.59 24.27
N GLN A 140 2.40 -7.64 25.02
CA GLN A 140 1.42 -8.73 24.91
C GLN A 140 0.73 -8.75 23.55
N PHE A 141 0.40 -7.57 23.01
CA PHE A 141 -0.18 -7.42 21.69
C PHE A 141 0.78 -7.92 20.60
N VAL A 142 2.05 -7.50 20.63
CA VAL A 142 3.08 -7.97 19.69
C VAL A 142 3.31 -9.47 19.81
N SER A 143 3.35 -10.03 21.02
CA SER A 143 3.52 -11.49 21.20
C SER A 143 2.43 -12.28 20.48
N LYS A 144 1.16 -11.86 20.61
CA LYS A 144 0.03 -12.52 19.93
C LYS A 144 0.13 -12.46 18.41
N LEU A 145 0.75 -11.40 17.87
CA LEU A 145 0.96 -11.25 16.43
C LEU A 145 2.09 -12.13 15.88
N ARG A 146 2.97 -12.65 16.74
CA ARG A 146 4.07 -13.55 16.35
C ARG A 146 3.65 -15.03 16.35
N ASP A 147 2.50 -15.36 16.93
CA ASP A 147 2.05 -16.75 17.05
C ASP A 147 1.37 -17.30 15.77
N ASP A 148 1.31 -16.52 14.68
CA ASP A 148 0.74 -16.87 13.36
C ASP A 148 1.82 -17.34 12.33
N ASP A 149 2.96 -17.86 12.79
CA ASP A 149 4.13 -18.20 11.97
C ASP A 149 4.07 -19.63 11.36
N ASP A 150 3.17 -19.86 10.39
CA ASP A 150 3.31 -20.97 9.43
C ASP A 150 3.61 -20.37 8.04
N PHE A 151 4.84 -19.86 7.87
CA PHE A 151 5.33 -19.30 6.61
C PHE A 151 6.33 -20.26 5.95
N GLU A 152 5.92 -20.89 4.84
CA GLU A 152 6.86 -21.56 3.93
C GLU A 152 7.39 -20.55 2.91
N GLU A 153 8.72 -20.45 2.80
CA GLU A 153 9.38 -19.60 1.81
C GLU A 153 8.98 -20.03 0.38
N PRO A 154 8.49 -19.11 -0.47
CA PRO A 154 8.24 -19.45 -1.86
C PRO A 154 9.55 -19.72 -2.61
N GLU A 155 9.56 -20.76 -3.44
CA GLU A 155 10.69 -21.12 -4.30
C GLU A 155 11.16 -19.92 -5.16
N GLU A 156 12.48 -19.80 -5.33
CA GLU A 156 13.16 -18.74 -6.06
C GLU A 156 12.56 -18.50 -7.47
N GLY A 157 11.80 -17.41 -7.63
CA GLY A 157 11.22 -17.05 -8.93
C GLY A 157 10.98 -15.55 -9.18
N LEU A 158 10.87 -14.73 -8.13
CA LEU A 158 10.49 -13.31 -8.24
C LEU A 158 11.65 -12.31 -8.24
N GLY A 159 12.91 -12.77 -8.12
CA GLY A 159 14.07 -11.89 -7.91
C GLY A 159 14.26 -10.81 -8.99
N LYS A 160 13.78 -11.04 -10.21
CA LYS A 160 13.81 -10.06 -11.32
C LYS A 160 12.56 -9.18 -11.42
N GLN A 161 11.53 -9.39 -10.62
CA GLN A 161 10.22 -8.72 -10.77
C GLN A 161 9.83 -7.87 -9.55
N VAL A 162 10.61 -7.96 -8.47
CA VAL A 162 10.45 -7.20 -7.22
C VAL A 162 11.78 -6.51 -6.89
N PRO A 163 11.78 -5.30 -6.33
CA PRO A 163 12.99 -4.65 -5.83
C PRO A 163 13.72 -5.51 -4.80
N CYS A 164 15.05 -5.58 -4.89
CA CYS A 164 15.84 -6.29 -3.89
C CYS A 164 15.69 -5.64 -2.51
N LEU A 165 15.45 -6.44 -1.47
CA LEU A 165 15.59 -5.99 -0.09
C LEU A 165 17.08 -6.01 0.28
N TYR A 166 17.67 -4.85 0.52
CA TYR A 166 19.05 -4.78 0.99
C TYR A 166 19.17 -5.10 2.47
N ALA A 167 18.28 -4.55 3.29
CA ALA A 167 18.30 -4.76 4.74
C ALA A 167 17.03 -4.24 5.43
N THR A 168 16.80 -4.72 6.64
CA THR A 168 15.98 -4.00 7.62
C THR A 168 16.80 -2.88 8.27
N VAL A 169 16.12 -1.81 8.68
CA VAL A 169 16.76 -0.66 9.31
C VAL A 169 16.04 -0.22 10.58
N SER A 170 16.78 0.44 11.46
CA SER A 170 16.28 1.09 12.67
C SER A 170 16.76 2.53 12.73
N ILE A 171 15.85 3.44 13.08
CA ILE A 171 16.17 4.84 13.37
C ILE A 171 15.80 5.11 14.83
N TYR A 172 16.79 5.58 15.59
CA TYR A 172 16.60 6.05 16.94
C TYR A 172 16.27 7.53 16.86
N LEU A 173 15.01 7.88 17.09
CA LEU A 173 14.59 9.27 17.13
C LEU A 173 15.28 9.96 18.31
N ALA A 174 16.01 11.04 18.04
CA ALA A 174 16.56 11.87 19.11
C ALA A 174 15.40 12.41 19.95
N SER A 175 15.37 12.07 21.24
CA SER A 175 14.36 12.58 22.16
C SER A 175 14.66 14.04 22.46
N ASP A 176 14.06 14.96 21.71
CA ASP A 176 14.05 16.39 22.06
C ASP A 176 13.13 16.68 23.28
N ALA A 177 12.49 15.66 23.86
CA ALA A 177 11.72 15.76 25.09
C ALA A 177 12.54 15.27 26.30
N PRO A 178 12.38 15.89 27.49
CA PRO A 178 12.95 15.35 28.73
C PRO A 178 12.43 13.92 28.92
N ALA A 179 13.35 13.01 29.27
CA ALA A 179 13.12 11.58 29.42
C ALA A 179 11.71 11.26 29.93
N ARG A 180 10.83 10.82 29.02
CA ARG A 180 9.47 10.41 29.38
C ARG A 180 9.59 9.01 30.00
N PRO A 181 9.20 8.81 31.26
CA PRO A 181 9.29 7.50 31.90
C PRO A 181 8.48 6.47 31.09
N GLY A 182 9.13 5.40 30.61
CA GLY A 182 8.49 4.30 29.88
C GLY A 182 8.65 4.30 28.36
N LEU A 183 9.13 5.40 27.76
CA LEU A 183 9.49 5.46 26.34
C LEU A 183 10.98 5.78 26.22
N ASP A 184 11.82 4.96 26.85
CA ASP A 184 13.26 5.07 26.59
C ASP A 184 13.55 4.59 25.15
N SER A 185 14.59 5.15 24.55
CA SER A 185 15.10 4.74 23.23
C SER A 185 15.68 3.32 23.22
N SER A 186 15.65 2.61 24.35
CA SER A 186 16.06 1.21 24.51
C SER A 186 14.91 0.20 24.41
N THR A 187 13.66 0.65 24.49
CA THR A 187 12.47 -0.15 24.18
C THR A 187 12.27 -0.28 22.68
N GLU A 188 11.87 -1.47 22.19
CA GLU A 188 11.64 -1.73 20.77
C GLU A 188 10.59 -0.78 20.13
N PHE A 189 9.74 -0.17 20.96
CA PHE A 189 8.66 0.75 20.61
C PHE A 189 9.10 2.23 20.45
N GLY A 190 10.30 2.57 20.93
CA GLY A 190 10.93 3.88 20.73
C GLY A 190 11.72 4.00 19.42
N VAL A 191 11.82 2.91 18.67
CA VAL A 191 12.63 2.82 17.45
C VAL A 191 11.73 2.81 16.22
N VAL A 192 12.01 3.67 15.24
CA VAL A 192 11.34 3.61 13.94
C VAL A 192 11.98 2.51 13.12
N LYS A 193 11.20 1.50 12.76
CA LYS A 193 11.64 0.40 11.90
C LYS A 193 11.41 0.73 10.43
N GLY A 194 12.19 0.12 9.55
CA GLY A 194 12.02 0.29 8.12
C GLY A 194 12.70 -0.78 7.28
N LEU A 195 12.50 -0.65 5.97
CA LEU A 195 13.12 -1.45 4.93
C LEU A 195 13.98 -0.56 4.04
N LEU A 196 15.15 -1.06 3.70
CA LEU A 196 16.04 -0.47 2.70
C LEU A 196 16.00 -1.35 1.45
N LEU A 197 15.48 -0.79 0.35
CA LEU A 197 15.15 -1.49 -0.88
C LEU A 197 15.94 -0.92 -2.07
N GLU A 198 16.08 -1.72 -3.12
CA GLU A 198 16.58 -1.30 -4.43
C GLU A 198 15.84 -0.05 -4.91
N TYR A 199 16.60 0.97 -5.31
CA TYR A 199 16.03 2.09 -6.06
C TYR A 199 15.89 1.70 -7.52
N VAL A 200 14.65 1.72 -8.00
CA VAL A 200 14.33 1.46 -9.39
C VAL A 200 14.09 2.79 -10.11
N PRO A 201 15.00 3.22 -11.00
CA PRO A 201 14.80 4.43 -11.78
C PRO A 201 13.83 4.16 -12.93
N GLY A 202 12.93 5.11 -13.19
CA GLY A 202 12.08 5.10 -14.38
C GLY A 202 10.63 5.49 -14.11
N PRO A 203 9.81 5.62 -15.17
CA PRO A 203 8.42 5.98 -15.04
C PRO A 203 7.57 4.82 -14.50
N THR A 204 6.45 5.16 -13.90
CA THR A 204 5.43 4.16 -13.54
C THR A 204 4.63 3.71 -14.75
N LEU A 205 3.92 2.59 -14.66
CA LEU A 205 3.00 2.13 -15.71
C LEU A 205 1.85 3.13 -15.96
N THR A 206 1.53 3.98 -14.97
CA THR A 206 0.57 5.09 -15.15
C THR A 206 1.12 6.20 -16.03
N GLU A 207 2.40 6.56 -15.87
CA GLU A 207 3.06 7.65 -16.61
C GLU A 207 3.59 7.20 -17.97
N MET A 208 3.85 5.90 -18.13
CA MET A 208 4.37 5.28 -19.34
C MET A 208 3.76 5.81 -20.65
N PRO A 209 2.42 5.95 -20.81
CA PRO A 209 1.84 6.34 -22.10
C PRO A 209 2.22 7.75 -22.57
N ASP A 210 2.78 8.57 -21.69
CA ASP A 210 3.17 9.95 -21.99
C ASP A 210 4.67 10.11 -22.23
N VAL A 211 5.50 9.13 -21.82
CA VAL A 211 6.97 9.25 -21.83
C VAL A 211 7.68 8.11 -22.56
N ILE A 212 7.06 6.94 -22.70
CA ILE A 212 7.63 5.77 -23.38
C ILE A 212 7.04 5.63 -24.79
N PRO A 213 7.84 5.28 -25.82
CA PRO A 213 7.36 5.02 -27.18
C PRO A 213 6.33 3.88 -27.26
N LYS A 214 5.37 4.02 -28.17
CA LYS A 214 4.21 3.11 -28.33
C LYS A 214 4.63 1.67 -28.64
N GLU A 215 5.73 1.51 -29.35
CA GLU A 215 6.27 0.23 -29.80
C GLU A 215 6.59 -0.69 -28.62
N SER A 216 6.87 -0.10 -27.44
CA SER A 216 7.25 -0.82 -26.24
C SER A 216 6.08 -1.11 -25.29
N TRP A 217 4.91 -0.50 -25.50
CA TRP A 217 3.79 -0.58 -24.56
C TRP A 217 3.26 -2.00 -24.37
N GLN A 218 3.19 -2.80 -25.44
CA GLN A 218 2.72 -4.19 -25.35
C GLN A 218 3.60 -5.01 -24.40
N GLY A 219 4.92 -5.05 -24.67
CA GLY A 219 5.85 -5.84 -23.87
C GLY A 219 5.91 -5.40 -22.41
N ILE A 220 5.79 -4.10 -22.14
CA ILE A 220 5.77 -3.56 -20.77
C ILE A 220 4.51 -4.03 -20.02
N VAL A 221 3.34 -3.95 -20.64
CA VAL A 221 2.09 -4.39 -19.98
C VAL A 221 2.08 -5.91 -19.81
N ASP A 222 2.60 -6.67 -20.78
CA ASP A 222 2.72 -8.13 -20.68
C ASP A 222 3.62 -8.53 -19.52
N GLN A 223 4.76 -7.84 -19.33
CA GLN A 223 5.62 -8.06 -18.16
C GLN A 223 4.88 -7.75 -16.85
N ALA A 224 4.17 -6.62 -16.76
CA ALA A 224 3.43 -6.23 -15.55
C ALA A 224 2.35 -7.26 -15.17
N VAL A 225 1.58 -7.72 -16.15
CA VAL A 225 0.60 -8.81 -15.98
C VAL A 225 1.31 -10.11 -15.58
N GLY A 226 2.48 -10.38 -16.17
CA GLY A 226 3.34 -11.52 -15.82
C GLY A 226 3.75 -11.52 -14.35
N VAL A 227 4.10 -10.37 -13.77
CA VAL A 227 4.43 -10.25 -12.33
C VAL A 227 3.23 -10.66 -11.47
N VAL A 228 2.03 -10.17 -11.80
CA VAL A 228 0.80 -10.50 -11.06
C VAL A 228 0.51 -12.00 -11.13
N ARG A 229 0.62 -12.59 -12.31
CA ARG A 229 0.44 -14.04 -12.50
C ARG A 229 1.46 -14.84 -11.70
N ALA A 230 2.73 -14.43 -11.70
CA ALA A 230 3.81 -15.12 -11.02
C ALA A 230 3.54 -15.26 -9.51
N TYR A 231 3.31 -14.16 -8.79
CA TYR A 231 3.05 -14.25 -7.35
C TYR A 231 1.66 -14.81 -7.03
N SER A 232 0.70 -14.71 -7.95
CA SER A 232 -0.64 -15.27 -7.76
C SER A 232 -0.62 -16.79 -7.56
N HIS A 233 0.33 -17.48 -8.18
CA HIS A 233 0.49 -18.93 -8.01
C HIS A 233 1.17 -19.32 -6.69
N LEU A 234 1.79 -18.36 -6.00
CA LEU A 234 2.47 -18.56 -4.72
C LEU A 234 1.53 -18.38 -3.51
N GLY A 235 0.21 -18.40 -3.73
CA GLY A 235 -0.75 -18.16 -2.64
C GLY A 235 -0.74 -16.73 -2.11
N ILE A 236 -0.35 -15.75 -2.94
CA ILE A 236 -0.32 -14.33 -2.56
C ILE A 236 -1.48 -13.59 -3.25
N LEU A 237 -2.18 -12.76 -2.47
CA LEU A 237 -3.19 -11.80 -2.92
C LEU A 237 -2.71 -10.39 -2.55
N ASN A 238 -2.40 -9.54 -3.52
CA ASN A 238 -2.06 -8.15 -3.27
C ASN A 238 -3.29 -7.24 -3.44
N LYS A 239 -3.67 -6.55 -2.36
CA LYS A 239 -4.86 -5.69 -2.33
C LYS A 239 -4.60 -4.30 -2.89
N ASP A 240 -3.38 -3.93 -3.22
CA ASP A 240 -3.05 -2.62 -3.81
C ASP A 240 -2.38 -2.75 -5.19
N VAL A 241 -2.85 -3.71 -6.00
CA VAL A 241 -2.45 -3.79 -7.40
C VAL A 241 -3.06 -2.62 -8.17
N ARG A 242 -2.19 -1.73 -8.64
CA ARG A 242 -2.54 -0.57 -9.46
C ARG A 242 -1.35 -0.16 -10.32
N CYS A 243 -1.59 0.42 -11.50
CA CYS A 243 -0.52 0.75 -12.45
C CYS A 243 0.55 1.71 -11.89
N SER A 244 0.25 2.56 -10.91
CA SER A 244 1.26 3.44 -10.28
C SER A 244 2.24 2.68 -9.37
N ASN A 245 1.95 1.43 -8.99
CA ASN A 245 2.82 0.59 -8.17
C ASN A 245 3.72 -0.32 -9.03
N PHE A 246 3.77 -0.10 -10.34
CA PHE A 246 4.70 -0.75 -11.27
C PHE A 246 5.65 0.29 -11.83
N VAL A 247 6.96 0.03 -11.78
CA VAL A 247 8.01 0.91 -12.30
C VAL A 247 8.74 0.21 -13.45
N ILE A 248 9.03 0.98 -14.50
CA ILE A 248 9.71 0.51 -15.71
C ILE A 248 11.16 0.95 -15.64
N ASN A 249 12.07 0.01 -15.37
CA ASN A 249 13.50 0.28 -15.40
C ASN A 249 14.03 0.19 -16.83
N GLU A 250 14.44 1.32 -17.39
CA GLU A 250 15.04 1.42 -18.73
C GLU A 250 16.56 1.21 -18.73
N SER A 251 17.19 1.13 -17.56
CA SER A 251 18.64 1.00 -17.40
C SER A 251 19.00 -0.41 -16.91
N VAL A 252 18.78 -1.43 -17.75
CA VAL A 252 19.09 -2.82 -17.40
C VAL A 252 20.49 -3.20 -17.90
N PRO A 253 21.42 -3.66 -17.04
CA PRO A 253 22.78 -4.05 -17.44
C PRO A 253 22.85 -5.32 -18.30
N ASP A 254 21.89 -6.24 -18.15
CA ASP A 254 21.96 -7.62 -18.67
C ASP A 254 21.38 -7.82 -20.09
N GLY A 255 21.15 -6.73 -20.84
CA GLY A 255 20.75 -6.80 -22.25
C GLY A 255 19.24 -6.92 -22.52
N ASP A 256 18.40 -6.97 -21.48
CA ASP A 256 16.96 -6.75 -21.63
C ASP A 256 16.70 -5.26 -21.90
N GLU A 257 15.83 -4.94 -22.87
CA GLU A 257 15.53 -3.54 -23.20
C GLU A 257 14.93 -2.78 -22.00
N ARG A 258 14.11 -3.45 -21.16
CA ARG A 258 13.42 -2.87 -19.99
C ARG A 258 13.00 -3.95 -18.98
N ARG A 259 13.13 -3.66 -17.68
CA ARG A 259 12.66 -4.51 -16.56
C ARG A 259 11.46 -3.84 -15.87
N VAL A 260 10.30 -4.49 -15.87
CA VAL A 260 9.10 -4.01 -15.15
C VAL A 260 9.05 -4.64 -13.76
N MET A 261 8.93 -3.81 -12.72
CA MET A 261 8.90 -4.26 -11.34
C MET A 261 7.67 -3.75 -10.59
N MET A 262 7.10 -4.60 -9.75
CA MET A 262 6.12 -4.16 -8.76
C MET A 262 6.84 -3.66 -7.51
N VAL A 263 6.51 -2.47 -7.02
CA VAL A 263 7.25 -1.82 -5.93
C VAL A 263 6.50 -1.74 -4.60
N ASP A 264 5.23 -2.15 -4.54
CA ASP A 264 4.44 -2.10 -3.30
C ASP A 264 3.70 -3.41 -2.99
N PHE A 265 4.12 -4.04 -1.89
CA PHE A 265 3.55 -5.26 -1.32
C PHE A 265 2.96 -5.00 0.08
N GLY A 266 2.73 -3.73 0.43
CA GLY A 266 2.29 -3.33 1.77
C GLY A 266 0.91 -3.87 2.19
N LEU A 267 0.09 -4.32 1.23
CA LEU A 267 -1.24 -4.88 1.48
C LEU A 267 -1.40 -6.28 0.86
N CYS A 268 -0.40 -7.13 1.06
CA CYS A 268 -0.48 -8.54 0.72
C CYS A 268 -1.21 -9.36 1.79
N GLU A 269 -2.03 -10.29 1.33
CA GLU A 269 -2.57 -11.39 2.12
C GLU A 269 -1.96 -12.68 1.58
N PHE A 270 -1.47 -13.52 2.48
CA PHE A 270 -1.03 -14.86 2.18
C PHE A 270 -2.18 -15.82 2.41
N ARG A 271 -2.28 -16.84 1.56
CA ARG A 271 -3.29 -17.89 1.71
C ARG A 271 -3.03 -18.65 3.01
N PRO A 272 -3.95 -18.63 3.99
CA PRO A 272 -3.78 -19.38 5.22
C PRO A 272 -3.74 -20.89 4.95
N GLU A 273 -2.99 -21.62 5.78
CA GLU A 273 -2.99 -23.07 5.72
C GLU A 273 -4.41 -23.63 5.89
N GLY A 274 -4.78 -24.62 5.07
CA GLY A 274 -6.10 -25.24 5.11
C GLY A 274 -7.24 -24.40 4.52
N MET A 275 -7.00 -23.16 4.07
CA MET A 275 -8.02 -22.40 3.33
C MET A 275 -8.38 -23.13 2.04
N LYS A 276 -9.67 -23.27 1.75
CA LYS A 276 -10.18 -23.98 0.57
C LYS A 276 -9.98 -23.18 -0.71
N ASP A 277 -9.80 -23.88 -1.84
CA ASP A 277 -9.62 -23.25 -3.16
C ASP A 277 -10.80 -22.35 -3.53
N GLU A 278 -12.03 -22.71 -3.14
CA GLU A 278 -13.21 -21.91 -3.44
C GLU A 278 -13.25 -20.58 -2.68
N GLU A 279 -12.71 -20.55 -1.45
CA GLU A 279 -12.65 -19.33 -0.66
C GLU A 279 -11.52 -18.42 -1.15
N TRP A 280 -10.33 -18.99 -1.35
CA TRP A 280 -9.20 -18.26 -1.90
C TRP A 280 -9.47 -17.76 -3.32
N GLY A 281 -10.02 -18.61 -4.17
CA GLY A 281 -10.40 -18.29 -5.54
C GLY A 281 -11.44 -17.18 -5.63
N ARG A 282 -12.40 -17.13 -4.70
CA ARG A 282 -13.34 -16.01 -4.59
C ARG A 282 -12.62 -14.70 -4.27
N LYS A 283 -11.71 -14.68 -3.29
CA LYS A 283 -10.92 -13.48 -2.96
C LYS A 283 -10.11 -13.00 -4.17
N LYS A 284 -9.44 -13.91 -4.89
CA LYS A 284 -8.67 -13.62 -6.11
C LYS A 284 -9.54 -13.09 -7.24
N CYS A 285 -10.69 -13.71 -7.47
CA CYS A 285 -11.64 -13.29 -8.51
C CYS A 285 -12.23 -11.92 -8.22
N THR A 286 -12.67 -11.67 -6.98
CA THR A 286 -13.26 -10.39 -6.56
C THR A 286 -12.24 -9.26 -6.63
N LYS A 287 -10.97 -9.53 -6.30
CA LYS A 287 -9.93 -8.51 -6.37
C LYS A 287 -9.52 -8.18 -7.81
N ASP A 288 -9.51 -9.16 -8.69
CA ASP A 288 -9.11 -9.06 -10.10
C ASP A 288 -7.80 -8.28 -10.30
N GLU A 289 -6.73 -8.74 -9.63
CA GLU A 289 -5.40 -8.13 -9.70
C GLU A 289 -4.87 -8.03 -11.14
N GLU A 290 -5.14 -9.07 -11.94
CA GLU A 290 -4.74 -9.12 -13.34
C GLU A 290 -5.48 -8.04 -14.15
N GLY A 291 -6.80 -7.92 -13.99
CA GLY A 291 -7.61 -6.89 -14.63
C GLY A 291 -7.26 -5.47 -14.17
N ALA A 292 -6.87 -5.29 -12.90
CA ALA A 292 -6.40 -4.02 -12.35
C ALA A 292 -5.16 -3.47 -13.09
N VAL A 293 -4.40 -4.33 -13.77
CA VAL A 293 -3.32 -3.96 -14.69
C VAL A 293 -3.79 -4.04 -16.13
N GLY A 294 -4.10 -5.24 -16.63
CA GLY A 294 -4.32 -5.50 -18.05
C GLY A 294 -5.55 -4.82 -18.62
N ALA A 295 -6.71 -4.90 -17.95
CA ALA A 295 -7.94 -4.29 -18.43
C ALA A 295 -7.90 -2.75 -18.31
N VAL A 296 -7.31 -2.25 -17.22
CA VAL A 296 -7.08 -0.81 -17.01
C VAL A 296 -6.16 -0.26 -18.10
N MET A 297 -5.04 -0.91 -18.38
CA MET A 297 -4.11 -0.48 -19.42
C MET A 297 -4.72 -0.59 -20.81
N LYS A 298 -5.46 -1.65 -21.13
CA LYS A 298 -6.20 -1.76 -22.40
C LYS A 298 -7.08 -0.55 -22.64
N THR A 299 -7.84 -0.15 -21.62
CA THR A 299 -8.72 1.03 -21.68
C THR A 299 -7.95 2.33 -21.81
N ARG A 300 -6.86 2.50 -21.05
CA ARG A 300 -6.03 3.72 -21.08
C ARG A 300 -5.32 3.90 -22.42
N LEU A 301 -4.73 2.83 -22.95
CA LEU A 301 -3.96 2.86 -24.20
C LEU A 301 -4.87 3.02 -25.43
N ALA A 302 -6.10 2.49 -25.39
CA ALA A 302 -7.09 2.72 -26.45
C ALA A 302 -7.38 4.22 -26.66
N LYS A 303 -7.41 5.03 -25.59
CA LYS A 303 -7.56 6.50 -25.68
C LYS A 303 -6.40 7.19 -26.39
N LYS A 304 -5.26 6.51 -26.53
CA LYS A 304 -4.07 6.98 -27.25
C LYS A 304 -3.95 6.30 -28.62
N SER A 305 -5.03 5.70 -29.12
CA SER A 305 -5.08 4.96 -30.40
C SER A 305 -4.08 3.81 -30.45
N PHE A 306 -3.96 3.06 -29.34
CA PHE A 306 -3.16 1.85 -29.27
C PHE A 306 -4.06 0.68 -28.86
N GLU A 307 -4.02 -0.39 -29.65
CA GLU A 307 -4.78 -1.61 -29.41
C GLU A 307 -3.90 -2.60 -28.64
N LEU A 308 -4.08 -2.64 -27.32
CA LEU A 308 -3.38 -3.60 -26.47
C LEU A 308 -3.99 -4.99 -26.64
N ARG A 309 -3.16 -5.98 -26.97
CA ARG A 309 -3.52 -7.39 -26.91
C ARG A 309 -3.41 -7.87 -25.46
N TYR A 310 -4.52 -7.83 -24.75
CA TYR A 310 -4.65 -8.37 -23.40
C TYR A 310 -5.81 -9.36 -23.36
N GLU A 311 -5.48 -10.57 -22.91
CA GLU A 311 -6.39 -11.69 -22.65
C GLU A 311 -6.22 -12.09 -21.18
N SER A 312 -7.34 -12.14 -20.46
CA SER A 312 -7.38 -12.58 -19.07
C SER A 312 -7.03 -14.07 -18.99
N SER A 313 -6.19 -14.45 -18.02
CA SER A 313 -5.88 -15.85 -17.74
C SER A 313 -7.11 -16.67 -17.35
N SER A 314 -8.15 -16.01 -16.84
CA SER A 314 -9.37 -16.62 -16.30
C SER A 314 -9.09 -17.69 -15.22
N THR A 315 -7.90 -17.68 -14.60
CA THR A 315 -7.48 -18.72 -13.65
C THR A 315 -8.46 -18.89 -12.49
N TRP A 316 -9.04 -17.78 -12.02
CA TRP A 316 -9.96 -17.77 -10.87
C TRP A 316 -11.42 -17.64 -11.27
N SER A 317 -11.76 -17.61 -12.57
CA SER A 317 -13.12 -17.33 -13.03
C SER A 317 -14.12 -18.42 -12.68
N ALA A 318 -13.65 -19.65 -12.47
CA ALA A 318 -14.49 -20.76 -12.00
C ALA A 318 -15.04 -20.53 -10.58
N PHE A 319 -14.41 -19.64 -9.81
CA PHE A 319 -14.81 -19.27 -8.45
C PHE A 319 -15.50 -17.91 -8.41
N ALA A 320 -15.82 -17.32 -9.57
CA ALA A 320 -16.60 -16.11 -9.63
C ALA A 320 -17.97 -16.34 -8.97
N GLU A 321 -18.40 -15.39 -8.15
CA GLU A 321 -19.78 -15.40 -7.67
C GLU A 321 -20.72 -15.38 -8.87
N THR A 322 -21.75 -16.21 -8.81
CA THR A 322 -22.83 -16.12 -9.79
C THR A 322 -23.52 -14.76 -9.66
N GLU A 323 -24.12 -14.28 -10.73
CA GLU A 323 -24.89 -13.05 -10.71
C GLU A 323 -26.00 -13.09 -9.64
N GLU A 324 -26.55 -14.27 -9.35
CA GLU A 324 -27.51 -14.50 -8.28
C GLU A 324 -26.89 -14.34 -6.88
N GLU A 325 -25.72 -14.93 -6.62
CA GLU A 325 -25.00 -14.80 -5.34
C GLU A 325 -24.57 -13.35 -5.08
N TYR A 326 -24.02 -12.69 -6.10
CA TYR A 326 -23.64 -11.29 -6.05
C TYR A 326 -24.84 -10.39 -5.75
N ASN A 327 -25.95 -10.58 -6.46
CA ASN A 327 -27.16 -9.80 -6.23
C ASN A 327 -27.78 -10.08 -4.85
N LYS A 328 -27.75 -11.33 -4.39
CA LYS A 328 -28.21 -11.69 -3.04
C LYS A 328 -27.38 -11.00 -1.95
N GLY A 329 -26.04 -11.01 -2.09
CA GLY A 329 -25.14 -10.30 -1.18
C GLY A 329 -25.38 -8.78 -1.19
N ARG A 330 -25.60 -8.19 -2.37
CA ARG A 330 -25.97 -6.77 -2.51
C ARG A 330 -27.29 -6.43 -1.82
N GLU A 331 -28.33 -7.23 -2.02
CA GLU A 331 -29.63 -7.01 -1.38
C GLU A 331 -29.55 -7.17 0.15
N GLU A 332 -28.73 -8.09 0.63
CA GLU A 332 -28.46 -8.23 2.06
C GLU A 332 -27.74 -6.99 2.62
N LEU A 333 -26.71 -6.47 1.95
CA LEU A 333 -26.03 -5.24 2.37
C LEU A 333 -26.97 -4.03 2.35
N LYS A 334 -27.87 -3.93 1.38
CA LYS A 334 -28.94 -2.90 1.37
C LYS A 334 -29.86 -3.06 2.58
N ARG A 335 -30.30 -4.28 2.88
CA ARG A 335 -31.18 -4.59 4.03
C ARG A 335 -30.50 -4.26 5.36
N GLN A 336 -29.20 -4.49 5.47
CA GLN A 336 -28.39 -4.15 6.64
C GLN A 336 -28.02 -2.66 6.72
N GLY A 337 -28.37 -1.85 5.71
CA GLY A 337 -28.02 -0.44 5.65
C GLY A 337 -26.53 -0.15 5.38
N LYS A 338 -25.77 -1.19 4.98
CA LYS A 338 -24.33 -1.17 4.68
C LYS A 338 -24.00 -0.90 3.21
N LEU A 339 -25.02 -0.88 2.32
CA LEU A 339 -24.90 -0.44 0.94
C LEU A 339 -26.03 0.56 0.62
N LEU A 340 -25.66 1.78 0.23
CA LEU A 340 -26.61 2.81 -0.20
C LEU A 340 -26.44 3.12 -1.68
N VAL A 341 -27.54 3.10 -2.42
CA VAL A 341 -27.58 3.58 -3.80
C VAL A 341 -27.89 5.08 -3.76
N VAL A 342 -27.00 5.89 -4.31
CA VAL A 342 -27.11 7.36 -4.33
C VAL A 342 -27.01 7.89 -5.75
N THR A 343 -27.66 9.00 -6.03
CA THR A 343 -27.48 9.69 -7.31
C THR A 343 -26.11 10.37 -7.38
N ARG A 344 -25.66 10.70 -8.60
CA ARG A 344 -24.43 11.48 -8.83
C ARG A 344 -24.45 12.84 -8.10
N GLU A 345 -25.61 13.45 -7.94
CA GLU A 345 -25.77 14.74 -7.26
C GLU A 345 -25.65 14.59 -5.74
N GLU A 346 -26.30 13.57 -5.18
CA GLU A 346 -26.15 13.22 -3.76
C GLU A 346 -24.71 12.86 -3.42
N TRP A 347 -24.04 12.05 -4.25
CA TRP A 347 -22.63 11.71 -4.07
C TRP A 347 -21.74 12.96 -4.01
N ARG A 348 -21.96 13.94 -4.89
CA ARG A 348 -21.21 15.20 -4.90
C ARG A 348 -21.49 16.04 -3.67
N ARG A 349 -22.76 16.14 -3.26
CA ARG A 349 -23.16 16.87 -2.05
C ARG A 349 -22.53 16.24 -0.81
N MET A 350 -22.61 14.92 -0.67
CA MET A 350 -22.04 14.18 0.47
C MET A 350 -20.53 14.36 0.57
N ASN A 351 -19.81 14.33 -0.55
CA ASN A 351 -18.37 14.60 -0.55
C ASN A 351 -18.04 16.06 -0.19
N LYS A 352 -18.87 17.03 -0.61
CA LYS A 352 -18.67 18.45 -0.28
C LYS A 352 -18.95 18.74 1.20
N GLU A 353 -19.95 18.07 1.78
CA GLU A 353 -20.41 18.28 3.16
C GLU A 353 -19.73 17.36 4.18
N GLY A 354 -18.95 16.36 3.71
CA GLY A 354 -18.29 15.39 4.58
C GLY A 354 -19.27 14.47 5.33
N THR A 355 -20.46 14.23 4.77
CA THR A 355 -21.55 13.48 5.43
C THR A 355 -21.56 11.99 5.07
N ARG A 356 -20.45 11.47 4.56
CA ARG A 356 -20.31 10.05 4.25
C ARG A 356 -20.17 9.24 5.54
N ARG A 357 -20.82 8.09 5.56
CA ARG A 357 -20.65 7.08 6.59
C ARG A 357 -19.54 6.13 6.14
N ASP A 358 -18.51 5.99 6.96
CA ASP A 358 -17.35 5.16 6.63
C ASP A 358 -17.66 3.66 6.73
N ASP A 359 -18.70 3.30 7.48
CA ASP A 359 -19.23 1.94 7.63
C ASP A 359 -20.16 1.49 6.48
N VAL A 360 -20.29 2.31 5.43
CA VAL A 360 -21.29 2.13 4.37
C VAL A 360 -20.69 2.28 2.98
N ALA A 361 -20.92 1.27 2.14
CA ALA A 361 -20.62 1.33 0.71
C ALA A 361 -21.65 2.18 -0.04
N TYR A 362 -21.20 2.87 -1.09
CA TYR A 362 -22.06 3.72 -1.91
C TYR A 362 -22.00 3.32 -3.38
N GLU A 363 -23.16 3.08 -3.98
CA GLU A 363 -23.30 2.84 -5.40
C GLU A 363 -23.86 4.11 -6.06
N VAL A 364 -23.07 4.73 -6.94
CA VAL A 364 -23.45 6.00 -7.57
C VAL A 364 -24.20 5.74 -8.87
N HIS A 365 -25.53 5.85 -8.82
CA HIS A 365 -26.36 5.74 -10.01
C HIS A 365 -26.25 7.02 -10.84
N ILE A 366 -25.77 6.87 -12.08
CA ILE A 366 -25.77 7.95 -13.07
C ILE A 366 -27.07 7.82 -13.85
N SER A 367 -28.11 8.56 -13.46
CA SER A 367 -29.31 8.68 -14.28
C SER A 367 -28.92 9.35 -15.61
N LEU A 368 -28.88 8.56 -16.69
CA LEU A 368 -29.00 9.08 -18.04
C LEU A 368 -30.45 9.54 -18.19
N MET A 369 -30.73 10.76 -17.73
CA MET A 369 -31.96 11.44 -18.11
C MET A 369 -31.99 11.48 -19.64
N SER A 370 -32.90 10.69 -20.20
CA SER A 370 -33.31 10.77 -21.60
C SER A 370 -33.56 12.24 -21.90
N ARG A 371 -32.76 12.81 -22.80
CA ARG A 371 -33.13 14.05 -23.50
C ARG A 371 -34.28 13.72 -24.44
N GLY A 372 -35.45 13.44 -23.87
CA GLY A 372 -36.72 13.44 -24.58
C GLY A 372 -37.19 14.88 -24.73
N LYS A 373 -36.67 15.58 -25.73
CA LYS A 373 -37.46 16.53 -26.50
C LYS A 373 -37.10 16.38 -27.97
N SER A 374 -38.02 15.71 -28.65
CA SER A 374 -38.31 15.86 -30.08
C SER A 374 -37.89 17.25 -30.58
N ALA A 375 -36.96 17.27 -31.52
CA ALA A 375 -36.71 18.40 -32.41
C ALA A 375 -37.59 18.28 -33.67
N ALA A 376 -38.83 17.77 -33.53
CA ALA A 376 -39.77 17.58 -34.64
C ALA A 376 -41.06 18.42 -34.55
N ASP A 377 -41.37 19.10 -33.43
CA ASP A 377 -42.63 19.88 -33.31
C ASP A 377 -42.40 21.39 -33.13
N SER A 378 -41.51 21.97 -33.95
CA SER A 378 -41.51 23.42 -34.21
C SER A 378 -41.45 23.77 -35.69
N LEU A 379 -41.97 22.86 -36.52
CA LEU A 379 -42.51 23.17 -37.84
C LEU A 379 -43.93 22.59 -37.91
N LEU A 380 -44.89 23.50 -37.94
CA LEU A 380 -46.35 23.34 -38.16
C LEU A 380 -47.20 23.20 -36.88
N ASP A 381 -47.77 24.36 -36.51
CA ASP A 381 -49.00 24.66 -35.77
C ASP A 381 -49.29 24.03 -34.39
#